data_AF-A0A6J3KXQ5-F1
#
_entry.id   AF-A0A6J3KXQ5-F1
#
_cell.length_a   1.000
_cell.length_b   1.000
_cell.length_c   1.000
_cell.angle_alpha   90.00
_cell.angle_beta   90.00
_cell.angle_gamma   90.00
#
_symmetry.space_group_name_H-M   'P 1'
#
loop_
_entity.id
_entity.type
_entity.pdbx_description
1 polymer ?
#
loop_
_entity_poly.entity_id
_entity_poly.type
_entity_poly.pdbx_seq_one_letter_code
_entity_poly.pdbx_strand_id
1 'polypeptide(L)'
;MKWKDGRTLARFRCGNETKAREYWKEEGEKRRRLCRRKEEDLRHVMEECEITGGPKDIRKTLNKTGEGLTELKAIIEKRRAIQDGDRKEAQQGGKSPKLQ
;
A
#
# COMPACT_ATOMS: atom_id res chain seq x y z
N MET A 1 -1.54 -14.90 -18.54
CA MET A 1 -1.08 -14.15 -17.34
C MET A 1 0.41 -14.38 -17.17
N LYS A 2 1.24 -13.34 -16.97
CA LYS A 2 2.68 -13.53 -16.76
C LYS A 2 2.96 -14.09 -15.35
N TRP A 3 4.07 -14.78 -15.16
CA TRP A 3 4.47 -15.30 -13.84
C TRP A 3 4.48 -14.22 -12.74
N LYS A 4 5.01 -13.04 -13.06
CA LYS A 4 5.04 -11.89 -12.15
C LYS A 4 3.63 -11.43 -11.73
N ASP A 5 2.67 -11.51 -12.65
CA ASP A 5 1.28 -11.14 -12.38
C ASP A 5 0.62 -12.15 -11.43
N GLY A 6 0.84 -13.44 -11.66
CA GLY A 6 0.39 -14.51 -10.76
C GLY A 6 0.96 -14.36 -9.35
N ARG A 7 2.24 -14.00 -9.25
CA ARG A 7 2.90 -13.72 -7.96
C ARG A 7 2.24 -12.56 -7.22
N THR A 8 1.90 -11.47 -7.91
CA THR A 8 1.20 -10.33 -7.30
C THR A 8 -0.16 -10.75 -6.77
N LEU A 9 -0.95 -11.47 -7.58
CA LEU A 9 -2.26 -11.97 -7.17
C LEU A 9 -2.17 -12.85 -5.91
N ALA A 10 -1.22 -13.78 -5.89
CA ALA A 10 -1.00 -14.68 -4.75
C ALA A 10 -0.66 -13.91 -3.47
N ARG A 11 0.17 -12.87 -3.55
CA ARG A 11 0.53 -12.04 -2.38
C ARG A 11 -0.66 -11.30 -1.79
N PHE A 12 -1.55 -10.76 -2.62
CA PHE A 12 -2.78 -10.12 -2.14
C PHE A 12 -3.74 -11.14 -1.51
N ARG A 13 -3.93 -12.30 -2.14
CA ARG A 13 -4.80 -13.37 -1.61
C ARG A 13 -4.32 -13.93 -0.28
N CYS A 14 -3.00 -14.06 -0.10
CA CYS A 14 -2.42 -14.50 1.17
C CYS A 14 -2.27 -13.37 2.20
N GLY A 15 -2.63 -12.13 1.85
CA GLY A 15 -2.46 -10.95 2.71
C GLY A 15 -0.99 -10.53 2.91
N ASN A 16 -0.02 -11.15 2.25
CA ASN A 16 1.40 -10.77 2.33
C ASN A 16 1.65 -9.36 1.79
N GLU A 17 0.85 -8.92 0.82
CA GLU A 17 0.99 -7.58 0.24
C GLU A 17 0.40 -6.49 1.14
N THR A 18 -0.59 -6.83 1.98
CA THR A 18 -1.30 -5.89 2.85
C THR A 18 -0.73 -5.88 4.25
N LYS A 19 -0.26 -7.01 4.78
CA LYS A 19 0.51 -7.06 6.03
C LYS A 19 1.72 -6.13 5.94
N ALA A 20 1.82 -5.19 6.87
CA ALA A 20 3.01 -4.38 7.02
C ALA A 20 4.17 -5.27 7.48
N ARG A 21 5.38 -5.05 6.95
CA ARG A 21 6.63 -5.63 7.48
C ARG A 21 7.02 -4.93 8.79
N GLU A 22 6.05 -4.72 9.68
CA GLU A 22 6.19 -3.91 10.88
C GLU A 22 5.58 -4.67 12.07
N TYR A 23 5.61 -6.01 12.03
CA TYR A 23 5.10 -6.84 13.12
C TYR A 23 5.84 -6.58 14.45
N TRP A 24 7.06 -6.06 14.37
CA TRP A 24 7.91 -5.70 15.51
C TRP A 24 7.70 -4.26 16.01
N LYS A 25 6.85 -3.46 15.34
CA LYS A 25 6.55 -2.08 15.75
C LYS A 25 5.26 -2.03 16.55
N GLU A 26 5.19 -1.11 17.50
CA GLU A 26 3.95 -0.84 18.22
C GLU A 26 2.85 -0.35 17.27
N GLU A 27 1.58 -0.56 17.65
CA GLU A 27 0.43 -0.27 16.79
C GLU A 27 0.37 1.19 16.32
N GLY A 28 0.85 2.14 17.14
CA GLY A 28 1.00 3.55 16.80
C GLY A 28 2.20 3.89 15.91
N GLU A 29 3.20 3.01 15.84
CA GLU A 29 4.42 3.18 15.05
C GLU A 29 4.37 2.52 13.67
N LYS A 30 3.41 1.60 13.45
CA LYS A 30 3.15 1.02 12.14
C LYS A 30 2.83 2.13 11.15
N ARG A 31 3.75 2.36 10.20
CA ARG A 31 3.56 3.37 9.16
C ARG A 31 2.49 2.86 8.19
N ARG A 32 1.29 3.37 8.41
CA ARG A 32 0.16 3.26 7.48
C ARG A 32 0.59 3.82 6.11
N ARG A 33 0.66 2.99 5.05
CA ARG A 33 1.38 3.35 3.80
C ARG A 33 0.55 4.05 2.73
N LEU A 34 -0.79 3.98 2.81
CA LEU A 34 -1.70 4.67 1.90
C LEU A 34 -2.30 5.92 2.55
N CYS A 35 -3.44 5.79 3.23
CA CYS A 35 -4.21 6.94 3.73
C CYS A 35 -3.75 7.46 5.10
N ARG A 36 -2.75 6.83 5.73
CA ARG A 36 -2.30 7.13 7.10
C ARG A 36 -3.38 7.08 8.21
N ARG A 37 -4.60 6.60 7.92
CA ARG A 37 -5.75 6.58 8.86
C ARG A 37 -6.09 5.25 9.51
N LYS A 38 -5.77 4.12 8.88
CA LYS A 38 -5.95 2.77 9.45
C LYS A 38 -4.82 1.84 9.03
N GLU A 39 -4.66 0.73 9.73
CA GLU A 39 -3.82 -0.37 9.27
C GLU A 39 -4.29 -0.82 7.87
N GLU A 40 -3.35 -1.09 6.98
CA GLU A 40 -3.68 -1.55 5.62
C GLU A 40 -3.97 -3.04 5.61
N ASP A 41 -5.17 -3.43 6.04
CA ASP A 41 -5.69 -4.75 5.71
C ASP A 41 -6.31 -4.77 4.30
N LEU A 42 -6.67 -5.96 3.79
CA LEU A 42 -7.22 -6.10 2.45
C LEU A 42 -8.55 -5.36 2.28
N ARG A 43 -9.44 -5.41 3.28
CA ARG A 43 -10.71 -4.70 3.27
C ARG A 43 -10.48 -3.20 3.24
N HIS A 44 -9.54 -2.71 4.06
CA HIS A 44 -9.22 -1.29 4.05
C HIS A 44 -8.73 -0.84 2.67
N VAL A 45 -7.76 -1.56 2.08
CA VAL A 45 -7.16 -1.21 0.79
C VAL A 45 -8.15 -1.28 -0.37
N MET A 46 -9.08 -2.24 -0.34
CA MET A 46 -10.02 -2.49 -1.43
C MET A 46 -11.34 -1.73 -1.30
N GLU A 47 -11.79 -1.46 -0.07
CA GLU A 47 -13.14 -0.95 0.18
C GLU A 47 -13.18 0.43 0.84
N GLU A 48 -12.27 0.69 1.79
CA GLU A 48 -12.36 1.87 2.66
C GLU A 48 -11.36 2.97 2.29
N CYS A 49 -10.30 2.65 1.55
CA CYS A 49 -9.19 3.57 1.33
C CYS A 49 -9.54 4.63 0.26
N GLU A 50 -9.64 5.88 0.70
CA GLU A 50 -9.90 7.05 -0.16
C GLU A 50 -8.88 7.19 -1.30
N ILE A 51 -7.62 6.78 -1.06
CA ILE A 51 -6.55 6.86 -2.06
C ILE A 51 -6.72 5.82 -3.17
N THR A 52 -7.28 4.64 -2.88
CA THR A 52 -7.42 3.56 -3.88
C THR A 52 -8.68 3.71 -4.74
N GLY A 53 -9.60 4.59 -4.34
CA GLY A 53 -10.73 5.04 -5.14
C GLY A 53 -12.08 4.39 -4.80
N GLY A 54 -12.29 3.97 -3.54
CA GLY A 54 -13.61 3.50 -3.05
C GLY A 54 -13.87 2.00 -3.17
N PRO A 55 -15.12 1.55 -2.93
CA PRO A 55 -15.47 0.14 -2.77
C PRO A 55 -15.31 -0.67 -4.04
N LYS A 56 -14.35 -1.60 -4.02
CA LYS A 56 -14.11 -2.57 -5.09
C LYS A 56 -14.51 -3.96 -4.64
N ASP A 57 -15.08 -4.73 -5.55
CA ASP A 57 -15.40 -6.13 -5.31
C ASP A 57 -14.09 -6.95 -5.20
N ILE A 58 -13.74 -7.32 -3.96
CA ILE A 58 -12.53 -8.09 -3.65
C ILE A 58 -12.50 -9.42 -4.43
N ARG A 59 -13.66 -10.07 -4.57
CA ARG A 59 -13.79 -11.38 -5.21
C ARG A 59 -13.49 -11.28 -6.70
N LYS A 60 -13.98 -10.22 -7.34
CA LYS A 60 -13.72 -9.91 -8.75
C LYS A 60 -12.26 -9.48 -8.94
N THR A 61 -11.73 -8.59 -8.09
CA THR A 61 -10.36 -8.10 -8.25
C THR A 61 -9.30 -9.20 -8.00
N LEU A 62 -9.56 -10.16 -7.10
CA LEU A 62 -8.63 -11.26 -6.79
C LEU A 62 -8.92 -12.57 -7.55
N ASN A 63 -9.72 -12.51 -8.62
CA ASN A 63 -10.06 -13.70 -9.39
C ASN A 63 -8.86 -14.32 -10.12
N LYS A 64 -8.97 -15.60 -10.47
CA LYS A 64 -7.90 -16.35 -11.16
C LYS A 64 -7.67 -15.85 -12.60
N THR A 65 -8.70 -15.26 -13.21
CA THR A 65 -8.67 -14.71 -14.58
C THR A 65 -7.75 -13.49 -14.68
N GLY A 66 -7.55 -12.78 -13.56
CA GLY A 66 -6.66 -11.63 -13.48
C GLY A 66 -7.30 -10.32 -13.91
N GLU A 67 -8.63 -10.22 -13.94
CA GLU A 67 -9.33 -8.99 -14.37
C GLU A 67 -8.97 -7.78 -13.50
N GLY A 68 -8.73 -8.00 -12.20
CA GLY A 68 -8.32 -6.97 -11.25
C GLY A 68 -6.83 -6.64 -11.21
N LEU A 69 -5.99 -7.24 -12.05
CA LEU A 69 -4.52 -7.06 -11.99
C LEU A 69 -4.08 -5.60 -12.12
N THR A 70 -4.72 -4.86 -13.01
CA THR A 70 -4.42 -3.45 -13.25
C THR A 70 -4.67 -2.63 -11.99
N GLU A 71 -5.75 -2.94 -11.27
CA GLU A 71 -6.09 -2.28 -10.01
C GLU A 71 -5.09 -2.61 -8.91
N LEU A 72 -4.71 -3.89 -8.77
CA LEU A 72 -3.70 -4.33 -7.82
C LEU A 72 -2.35 -3.65 -8.07
N LYS A 73 -1.95 -3.51 -9.33
CA LYS A 73 -0.72 -2.78 -9.71
C LYS A 73 -0.83 -1.29 -9.39
N ALA A 74 -1.97 -0.66 -9.68
CA ALA A 74 -2.20 0.75 -9.35
C ALA A 74 -2.10 1.01 -7.83
N ILE A 75 -2.57 0.09 -7.00
CA ILE A 75 -2.42 0.17 -5.53
C ILE A 75 -0.94 0.14 -5.13
N ILE A 76 -0.14 -0.78 -5.70
CA ILE A 76 1.30 -0.87 -5.43
C ILE A 76 2.02 0.42 -5.85
N GLU A 77 1.70 0.96 -7.02
CA GLU A 77 2.31 2.20 -7.52
C GLU A 77 1.95 3.41 -6.65
N LYS A 78 0.68 3.53 -6.24
CA LYS A 78 0.25 4.59 -5.30
C LYS A 78 1.02 4.53 -3.97
N ARG A 79 1.25 3.33 -3.42
CA ARG A 79 2.08 3.14 -2.21
C ARG A 79 3.51 3.61 -2.40
N ARG A 80 4.11 3.32 -3.56
CA ARG A 80 5.49 3.75 -3.88
C ARG A 80 5.59 5.26 -3.96
N ALA A 81 4.66 5.89 -4.68
CA ALA A 81 4.64 7.35 -4.82
C ALA A 81 4.56 8.07 -3.45
N ILE A 82 3.73 7.57 -2.53
CA ILE A 82 3.61 8.12 -1.17
C ILE A 82 4.92 7.92 -0.40
N GLN A 83 5.51 6.73 -0.42
CA GLN A 83 6.78 6.46 0.28
C GLN A 83 7.96 7.30 -0.27
N ASP A 84 8.03 7.50 -1.58
CA ASP A 84 9.06 8.34 -2.20
C ASP A 84 8.87 9.82 -1.87
N GLY A 85 7.62 10.29 -1.80
CA GLY A 85 7.29 11.63 -1.30
C GLY A 85 7.76 11.82 0.15
N ASP A 86 7.38 10.91 1.04
CA ASP A 86 7.74 10.95 2.46
C ASP A 86 9.26 10.97 2.69
N ARG A 87 9.98 10.16 1.91
CA ARG A 87 11.44 10.10 1.97
C ARG A 87 12.06 11.42 1.51
N LYS A 88 11.52 12.07 0.48
CA LYS A 88 12.00 13.38 0.01
C LYS A 88 11.69 14.49 1.02
N GLU A 89 10.51 14.50 1.62
CA GLU A 89 10.17 15.48 2.67
C GLU A 89 11.06 15.32 3.92
N ALA A 90 11.29 14.09 4.37
CA ALA A 90 12.18 13.81 5.50
C ALA A 90 13.64 14.26 5.25
N GLN A 91 14.10 14.24 3.99
CA GLN A 91 15.43 14.73 3.60
C GLN A 91 15.51 16.26 3.48
N GLN A 92 14.39 16.93 3.18
CA GLN A 92 14.35 18.39 3.04
C GLN A 92 14.12 19.10 4.38
N GLY A 93 13.39 18.49 5.33
CA GLY A 93 13.19 19.03 6.68
C GLY A 93 14.43 19.02 7.59
N GLY A 94 15.53 18.38 7.16
CA GLY A 94 16.78 18.29 7.91
C GLY A 94 17.72 19.50 7.78
N LYS A 95 17.40 20.51 6.98
CA LYS A 95 18.18 21.76 6.92
C LYS A 95 17.65 22.78 7.93
N SER A 96 17.89 22.55 9.21
CA SER A 96 17.86 23.66 10.17
C SER A 96 18.99 24.64 9.80
N PRO A 97 18.73 25.96 9.69
CA PRO A 97 19.81 26.92 9.65
C PRO A 97 20.57 26.82 10.99
N LYS A 98 21.87 26.53 10.94
CA LYS A 98 22.74 26.69 12.10
C LYS A 98 22.66 28.15 12.53
N LEU A 99 21.97 28.42 13.64
CA LEU A 99 22.19 29.62 14.42
C LEU A 99 23.50 29.39 15.19
N GLN A 100 24.60 29.95 14.69
CA GLN A 100 25.74 30.42 15.48
C GLN A 100 26.39 31.58 14.74
#